data_AF-N4WHU2-F1
#
_entry.id   AF-N4WHU2-F1
#
_cell.length_a   1.000
_cell.length_b   1.000
_cell.length_c   1.000
_cell.angle_alpha   90.00
_cell.angle_beta   90.00
_cell.angle_gamma   90.00
#
_symmetry.space_group_name_H-M   'P 1'
#
loop_
_entity.id
_entity.type
_entity.pdbx_description
1 polymer ?
#
loop_
_entity_poly.entity_id
_entity_poly.type
_entity_poly.pdbx_seq_one_letter_code
_entity_poly.pdbx_strand_id
1 'polypeptide(L)'
;MSAFRVALITGGASGIGLGVAEGLLAQKGWRVYLLDRNVKAFENLNPEIKAATNFRNIDVADYDSLATVFKDIYVHEGRIDFVFANAGIGGALDFYETKDEIAPPPKPNISAIDVNLNSVCYTTYLAAHYFKLQKLEDASVVITVSEAGLYPVIFAPVYTASKHGLIGFLRAVAPVLIDHKIRVNAICPGTVPTPILPPELLKLWPEEIHTPLSNVVKTVLALVDGKEMTDAVGTKVSADRLYGQTVELSVDKIYFRSQPEYCDEASKQVSHIVNSFTEATSL
;
A
#
# COMPACT_ATOMS: atom_id res chain seq x y z
N MET A 1 19.05 -21.21 15.19
CA MET A 1 17.82 -21.19 14.36
C MET A 1 17.91 -19.96 13.48
N SER A 2 17.74 -20.08 12.16
CA SER A 2 17.62 -18.86 11.34
C SER A 2 16.43 -18.07 11.85
N ALA A 3 16.64 -16.83 12.28
CA ALA A 3 15.56 -15.99 12.76
C ALA A 3 14.55 -15.80 11.63
N PHE A 4 13.30 -16.24 11.86
CA PHE A 4 12.22 -16.01 10.90
C PHE A 4 11.79 -14.55 10.97
N ARG A 5 11.23 -14.05 9.86
CA ARG A 5 10.59 -12.73 9.75
C ARG A 5 9.08 -12.91 9.58
N VAL A 6 8.31 -11.93 10.03
CA VAL A 6 6.83 -11.96 9.99
C VAL A 6 6.32 -10.88 9.04
N ALA A 7 5.49 -11.27 8.10
CA ALA A 7 4.84 -10.38 7.15
C ALA A 7 3.32 -10.37 7.34
N LEU A 8 2.71 -9.18 7.39
CA LEU A 8 1.27 -8.99 7.35
C LEU A 8 0.88 -8.36 6.02
N ILE A 9 -0.07 -8.95 5.33
CA ILE A 9 -0.54 -8.48 4.02
C ILE A 9 -2.04 -8.25 4.07
N THR A 10 -2.46 -7.00 3.96
CA THR A 10 -3.87 -6.65 3.82
C THR A 10 -4.31 -6.85 2.36
N GLY A 11 -5.52 -7.36 2.14
CA GLY A 11 -5.97 -7.76 0.80
C GLY A 11 -5.15 -8.94 0.25
N GLY A 12 -4.71 -9.84 1.14
CA GLY A 12 -3.76 -10.90 0.84
C GLY A 12 -4.35 -12.13 0.14
N ALA A 13 -5.68 -12.24 0.02
CA ALA A 13 -6.31 -13.44 -0.53
C ALA A 13 -6.41 -13.46 -2.06
N SER A 14 -5.97 -12.39 -2.76
CA SER A 14 -6.00 -12.34 -4.23
C SER A 14 -5.01 -11.32 -4.81
N GLY A 15 -4.85 -11.35 -6.14
CA GLY A 15 -4.17 -10.30 -6.91
C GLY A 15 -2.77 -9.96 -6.42
N ILE A 16 -2.49 -8.66 -6.26
CA ILE A 16 -1.18 -8.14 -5.85
C ILE A 16 -0.78 -8.66 -4.46
N GLY A 17 -1.71 -8.67 -3.50
CA GLY A 17 -1.44 -9.13 -2.13
C GLY A 17 -1.02 -10.59 -2.09
N LEU A 18 -1.74 -11.46 -2.81
CA LEU A 18 -1.40 -12.88 -2.93
C LEU A 18 -0.06 -13.08 -3.63
N GLY A 19 0.20 -12.39 -4.75
CA GLY A 19 1.47 -12.51 -5.46
C GLY A 19 2.68 -12.12 -4.60
N VAL A 20 2.54 -11.09 -3.76
CA VAL A 20 3.58 -10.71 -2.78
C VAL A 20 3.74 -11.78 -1.70
N ALA A 21 2.65 -12.36 -1.21
CA ALA A 21 2.70 -13.48 -0.25
C ALA A 21 3.50 -14.66 -0.82
N GLU A 22 3.21 -15.08 -2.05
CA GLU A 22 3.91 -16.15 -2.75
C GLU A 22 5.40 -15.81 -2.93
N GLY A 23 5.71 -14.57 -3.32
CA GLY A 23 7.08 -14.08 -3.46
C GLY A 23 7.88 -14.14 -2.16
N LEU A 24 7.27 -13.81 -1.01
CA LEU A 24 7.91 -13.92 0.30
C LEU A 24 8.13 -15.38 0.71
N LEU A 25 7.13 -16.25 0.49
CA LEU A 25 7.25 -17.68 0.78
C LEU A 25 8.40 -18.32 0.00
N ALA A 26 8.62 -17.90 -1.25
CA ALA A 26 9.72 -18.37 -2.08
C ALA A 26 11.13 -18.00 -1.54
N GLN A 27 11.28 -16.90 -0.81
CA GLN A 27 12.57 -16.49 -0.22
C GLN A 27 13.00 -17.36 0.98
N LYS A 28 12.08 -18.16 1.55
CA LYS A 28 12.22 -18.89 2.83
C LYS A 28 12.39 -17.96 4.04
N GLY A 29 12.05 -18.46 5.22
CA GLY A 29 12.23 -17.72 6.48
C GLY A 29 11.16 -16.65 6.77
N TRP A 30 10.09 -16.59 5.99
CA TRP A 30 8.94 -15.73 6.25
C TRP A 30 7.77 -16.53 6.83
N ARG A 31 7.13 -15.99 7.87
CA ARG A 31 5.77 -16.33 8.30
C ARG A 31 4.83 -15.28 7.74
N VAL A 32 3.91 -15.69 6.89
CA VAL A 32 3.04 -14.76 6.15
C VAL A 32 1.61 -14.84 6.69
N TYR A 33 1.07 -13.68 7.02
CA TYR A 33 -0.31 -13.48 7.45
C TYR A 33 -1.10 -12.75 6.36
N LEU A 34 -2.21 -13.36 5.93
CA LEU A 34 -3.15 -12.78 4.98
C LEU A 34 -4.35 -12.22 5.75
N LEU A 35 -4.53 -10.91 5.69
CA LEU A 35 -5.64 -10.18 6.29
C LEU A 35 -6.61 -9.79 5.18
N ASP A 36 -7.77 -10.42 5.12
CA ASP A 36 -8.75 -10.19 4.06
C ASP A 36 -10.16 -10.51 4.55
N ARG A 37 -11.18 -9.86 3.98
CA ARG A 37 -12.59 -10.18 4.27
C ARG A 37 -13.11 -11.34 3.42
N ASN A 38 -12.43 -11.65 2.30
CA ASN A 38 -12.89 -12.63 1.32
C ASN A 38 -12.43 -14.05 1.68
N VAL A 39 -13.13 -14.67 2.64
CA VAL A 39 -12.90 -16.06 3.06
C VAL A 39 -12.95 -17.03 1.88
N LYS A 40 -13.88 -16.82 0.93
CA LYS A 40 -14.01 -17.70 -0.24
C LYS A 40 -12.78 -17.65 -1.14
N ALA A 41 -12.18 -16.47 -1.35
CA ALA A 41 -10.94 -16.35 -2.12
C ALA A 41 -9.80 -17.10 -1.42
N PHE A 42 -9.68 -16.96 -0.09
CA PHE A 42 -8.70 -17.71 0.69
C PHE A 42 -8.90 -19.24 0.58
N GLU A 43 -10.14 -19.72 0.71
CA GLU A 43 -10.41 -21.16 0.65
C GLU A 43 -10.10 -21.78 -0.71
N ASN A 44 -10.25 -21.00 -1.78
CA ASN A 44 -9.95 -21.39 -3.16
C ASN A 44 -8.47 -21.24 -3.55
N LEU A 45 -7.60 -20.78 -2.65
CA LEU A 45 -6.16 -20.73 -2.92
C LEU A 45 -5.60 -22.12 -3.17
N ASN A 46 -4.44 -22.17 -3.84
CA ASN A 46 -3.65 -23.38 -3.95
C ASN A 46 -3.42 -23.98 -2.53
N PRO A 47 -3.64 -25.29 -2.33
CA PRO A 47 -3.48 -25.92 -1.02
C PRO A 47 -2.13 -25.68 -0.35
N GLU A 48 -1.05 -25.62 -1.12
CA GLU A 48 0.30 -25.39 -0.60
C GLU A 48 0.45 -23.96 -0.05
N ILE A 49 -0.08 -22.97 -0.76
CA ILE A 49 -0.08 -21.57 -0.31
C ILE A 49 -0.99 -21.40 0.91
N LYS A 50 -2.16 -22.03 0.88
CA LYS A 50 -3.10 -22.01 2.01
C LYS A 50 -2.46 -22.60 3.27
N ALA A 51 -1.74 -23.72 3.14
CA ALA A 51 -1.03 -24.35 4.25
C ALA A 51 0.20 -23.55 4.74
N ALA A 52 0.82 -22.78 3.84
CA ALA A 52 2.01 -21.97 4.16
C ALA A 52 1.68 -20.57 4.71
N THR A 53 0.40 -20.18 4.76
CA THR A 53 -0.05 -18.86 5.20
C THR A 53 -1.01 -18.95 6.39
N ASN A 54 -1.09 -17.86 7.16
CA ASN A 54 -2.05 -17.72 8.26
C ASN A 54 -3.12 -16.71 7.86
N PHE A 55 -4.38 -17.11 7.87
CA PHE A 55 -5.49 -16.24 7.46
C PHE A 55 -6.21 -15.59 8.64
N ARG A 56 -6.54 -14.31 8.49
CA ARG A 56 -7.37 -13.54 9.42
C ARG A 56 -8.51 -12.90 8.62
N ASN A 57 -9.75 -13.27 8.96
CA ASN A 57 -10.94 -12.67 8.36
C ASN A 57 -11.19 -11.30 9.00
N ILE A 58 -10.94 -10.23 8.26
CA ILE A 58 -11.00 -8.86 8.79
C ILE A 58 -11.43 -7.87 7.70
N ASP A 59 -12.27 -6.90 8.07
CA ASP A 59 -12.44 -5.66 7.31
C ASP A 59 -11.44 -4.62 7.81
N VAL A 60 -10.53 -4.20 6.93
CA VAL A 60 -9.48 -3.23 7.27
C VAL A 60 -10.03 -1.82 7.53
N ALA A 61 -11.26 -1.53 7.12
CA ALA A 61 -11.93 -0.27 7.44
C ALA A 61 -12.40 -0.20 8.91
N ASP A 62 -12.49 -1.35 9.60
CA ASP A 62 -12.74 -1.41 11.04
C ASP A 62 -11.43 -1.37 11.82
N TYR A 63 -11.14 -0.20 12.41
CA TYR A 63 -9.92 0.04 13.17
C TYR A 63 -9.76 -0.92 14.36
N ASP A 64 -10.83 -1.15 15.14
CA ASP A 64 -10.73 -1.91 16.40
C ASP A 64 -10.45 -3.39 16.12
N SER A 65 -11.11 -3.92 15.10
CA SER A 65 -10.87 -5.28 14.64
C SER A 65 -9.46 -5.43 14.03
N LEU A 66 -8.99 -4.44 13.25
CA LEU A 66 -7.63 -4.43 12.70
C LEU A 66 -6.56 -4.35 13.81
N ALA A 67 -6.76 -3.48 14.79
CA ALA A 67 -5.86 -3.33 15.95
C ALA A 67 -5.77 -4.62 16.77
N THR A 68 -6.90 -5.30 16.97
CA THR A 68 -6.95 -6.60 17.65
C THR A 68 -6.14 -7.65 16.90
N VAL A 69 -6.28 -7.75 15.57
CA VAL A 69 -5.51 -8.70 14.76
C VAL A 69 -4.00 -8.40 14.83
N PHE A 70 -3.59 -7.14 14.73
CA PHE A 70 -2.18 -6.76 14.88
C PHE A 70 -1.61 -7.17 16.24
N LYS A 71 -2.36 -6.89 17.32
CA LYS A 71 -2.00 -7.29 18.68
C LYS A 71 -1.83 -8.80 18.79
N ASP A 72 -2.81 -9.57 18.33
CA ASP A 72 -2.81 -11.02 18.46
C ASP A 72 -1.65 -11.66 17.70
N ILE A 73 -1.35 -11.18 16.48
CA ILE A 73 -0.19 -11.64 15.71
C ILE A 73 1.10 -11.28 16.42
N TYR A 74 1.24 -10.04 16.92
CA TYR A 74 2.43 -9.63 17.65
C TYR A 74 2.64 -10.45 18.92
N VAL A 75 1.59 -10.71 19.71
CA VAL A 75 1.66 -11.56 20.91
C VAL A 75 2.04 -12.99 20.57
N HIS A 76 1.49 -13.54 19.48
CA HIS A 76 1.75 -14.92 19.07
C HIS A 76 3.18 -15.12 18.51
N GLU A 77 3.62 -14.20 17.64
CA GLU A 77 4.89 -14.32 16.94
C GLU A 77 6.07 -13.67 17.68
N GLY A 78 5.79 -12.73 18.58
CA GLY A 78 6.77 -11.90 19.27
C GLY A 78 7.42 -10.82 18.40
N ARG A 79 7.03 -10.70 17.11
CA ARG A 79 7.60 -9.75 16.15
C ARG A 79 6.69 -9.52 14.94
N ILE A 80 6.87 -8.38 14.27
CA ILE A 80 6.34 -8.09 12.92
C ILE A 80 7.46 -7.38 12.14
N ASP A 81 7.82 -7.82 10.95
CA ASP A 81 8.97 -7.26 10.21
C ASP A 81 8.55 -6.46 8.98
N PHE A 82 7.48 -6.89 8.33
CA PHE A 82 6.99 -6.29 7.10
C PHE A 82 5.47 -6.17 7.14
N VAL A 83 4.95 -5.01 6.74
CA VAL A 83 3.52 -4.80 6.51
C VAL A 83 3.28 -4.31 5.10
N PHE A 84 2.47 -5.04 4.35
CA PHE A 84 1.97 -4.63 3.04
C PHE A 84 0.55 -4.08 3.17
N ALA A 85 0.43 -2.75 3.17
CA ALA A 85 -0.83 -2.02 3.20
C ALA A 85 -1.42 -1.96 1.78
N ASN A 86 -2.05 -3.07 1.37
CA ASN A 86 -2.44 -3.34 -0.01
C ASN A 86 -3.95 -3.45 -0.23
N ALA A 87 -4.74 -3.73 0.83
CA ALA A 87 -6.19 -3.84 0.68
C ALA A 87 -6.79 -2.61 -0.04
N GLY A 88 -7.70 -2.88 -0.97
CA GLY A 88 -8.34 -1.83 -1.74
C GLY A 88 -9.53 -2.32 -2.53
N ILE A 89 -10.38 -1.37 -2.90
CA ILE A 89 -11.54 -1.56 -3.79
C ILE A 89 -11.45 -0.57 -4.96
N GLY A 90 -12.05 -0.97 -6.09
CA GLY A 90 -12.25 -0.07 -7.22
C GLY A 90 -13.17 1.10 -6.88
N GLY A 91 -13.12 2.14 -7.70
CA GLY A 91 -14.02 3.29 -7.57
C GLY A 91 -15.45 2.97 -7.99
N ALA A 92 -16.42 3.55 -7.29
CA ALA A 92 -17.77 3.64 -7.80
C ALA A 92 -17.79 4.49 -9.09
N LEU A 93 -18.55 4.06 -10.09
CA LEU A 93 -18.61 4.67 -11.43
C LEU A 93 -19.85 5.56 -11.60
N ASP A 94 -20.69 5.64 -10.57
CA ASP A 94 -21.99 6.30 -10.55
C ASP A 94 -21.93 7.76 -10.09
N PHE A 95 -20.74 8.31 -9.81
CA PHE A 95 -20.58 9.64 -9.22
C PHE A 95 -21.20 10.76 -10.06
N TYR A 96 -21.21 10.58 -11.39
CA TYR A 96 -21.77 11.54 -12.34
C TYR A 96 -23.16 11.14 -12.85
N GLU A 97 -23.74 10.05 -12.36
CA GLU A 97 -25.06 9.60 -12.80
C GLU A 97 -26.13 10.63 -12.42
N THR A 98 -26.88 11.09 -13.41
CA THR A 98 -28.07 11.90 -13.24
C THR A 98 -29.31 11.01 -13.30
N LYS A 99 -30.27 11.25 -12.42
CA LYS A 99 -31.59 10.60 -12.47
C LYS A 99 -32.62 11.59 -12.99
N ASP A 100 -33.56 11.10 -13.80
CA ASP A 100 -34.68 11.88 -14.33
C ASP A 100 -35.79 12.06 -13.29
N GLU A 101 -35.41 12.51 -12.09
CA GLU A 101 -36.31 12.73 -10.95
C GLU A 101 -36.00 14.07 -10.29
N ILE A 102 -37.02 14.76 -9.77
CA ILE A 102 -36.85 16.04 -9.05
C ILE A 102 -36.26 15.80 -7.65
N ALA A 103 -36.39 14.60 -7.11
CA ALA A 103 -35.86 14.23 -5.79
C ALA A 103 -34.33 14.33 -5.77
N PRO A 104 -33.72 14.66 -4.62
CA PRO A 104 -32.26 14.63 -4.48
C PRO A 104 -31.70 13.24 -4.84
N PRO A 105 -30.50 13.17 -5.47
CA PRO A 105 -29.86 11.90 -5.73
C PRO A 105 -29.51 11.18 -4.42
N PRO A 106 -29.32 9.84 -4.45
CA PRO A 106 -28.84 9.11 -3.29
C PRO A 106 -27.45 9.60 -2.86
N LYS A 107 -27.11 9.36 -1.58
CA LYS A 107 -25.77 9.65 -1.06
C LYS A 107 -24.71 8.97 -1.93
N PRO A 108 -23.65 9.67 -2.37
CA PRO A 108 -22.60 9.08 -3.19
C PRO A 108 -21.86 7.99 -2.41
N ASN A 109 -21.45 6.94 -3.12
CA ASN A 109 -20.65 5.87 -2.53
C ASN A 109 -19.19 6.34 -2.36
N ILE A 110 -18.81 6.61 -1.12
CA ILE A 110 -17.45 7.04 -0.74
C ILE A 110 -16.61 5.94 -0.09
N SER A 111 -17.03 4.67 -0.18
CA SER A 111 -16.35 3.55 0.49
C SER A 111 -14.86 3.39 0.11
N ALA A 112 -14.46 3.89 -1.06
CA ALA A 112 -13.04 3.92 -1.45
C ALA A 112 -12.19 4.80 -0.52
N ILE A 113 -12.76 5.83 0.11
CA ILE A 113 -12.05 6.61 1.14
C ILE A 113 -11.78 5.74 2.37
N ASP A 114 -12.79 5.02 2.85
CA ASP A 114 -12.67 4.18 4.04
C ASP A 114 -11.69 3.02 3.82
N VAL A 115 -11.86 2.30 2.72
CA VAL A 115 -11.05 1.10 2.45
C VAL A 115 -9.67 1.44 1.87
N ASN A 116 -9.54 2.40 0.94
CA ASN A 116 -8.25 2.63 0.30
C ASN A 116 -7.37 3.64 1.05
N LEU A 117 -7.96 4.62 1.76
CA LEU A 117 -7.20 5.68 2.44
C LEU A 117 -7.16 5.45 3.95
N ASN A 118 -8.32 5.45 4.62
CA ASN A 118 -8.37 5.36 6.09
C ASN A 118 -7.73 4.06 6.59
N SER A 119 -8.05 2.92 5.96
CA SER A 119 -7.47 1.63 6.36
C SER A 119 -5.95 1.57 6.24
N VAL A 120 -5.36 2.27 5.26
CA VAL A 120 -3.90 2.34 5.10
C VAL A 120 -3.31 3.21 6.21
N CYS A 121 -3.93 4.34 6.54
CA CYS A 121 -3.51 5.14 7.69
C CYS A 121 -3.52 4.31 8.99
N TYR A 122 -4.59 3.53 9.23
CA TYR A 122 -4.70 2.62 10.37
C TYR A 122 -3.60 1.55 10.36
N THR A 123 -3.42 0.90 9.21
CA THR A 123 -2.42 -0.17 9.02
C THR A 123 -1.01 0.33 9.26
N THR A 124 -0.64 1.49 8.70
CA THR A 124 0.69 2.09 8.89
C THR A 124 0.89 2.57 10.33
N TYR A 125 -0.13 3.13 10.96
CA TYR A 125 -0.08 3.53 12.37
C TYR A 125 0.18 2.34 13.30
N LEU A 126 -0.58 1.25 13.13
CA LEU A 126 -0.41 0.01 13.89
C LEU A 126 0.96 -0.63 13.62
N ALA A 127 1.39 -0.70 12.35
CA ALA A 127 2.71 -1.20 11.98
C ALA A 127 3.81 -0.40 12.72
N ALA A 128 3.76 0.93 12.66
CA ALA A 128 4.73 1.78 13.34
C ALA A 128 4.75 1.56 14.86
N HIS A 129 3.60 1.38 15.50
CA HIS A 129 3.52 1.08 16.93
C HIS A 129 4.29 -0.22 17.27
N TYR A 130 3.98 -1.33 16.61
CA TYR A 130 4.61 -2.61 16.90
C TYR A 130 6.08 -2.65 16.49
N PHE A 131 6.46 -1.97 15.40
CA PHE A 131 7.85 -1.82 14.99
C PHE A 131 8.70 -1.07 16.02
N LYS A 132 8.17 0.02 16.60
CA LYS A 132 8.84 0.75 17.67
C LYS A 132 8.94 -0.06 18.95
N LEU A 133 7.90 -0.84 19.30
CA LEU A 133 7.88 -1.66 20.51
C LEU A 133 8.99 -2.72 20.53
N GLN A 134 9.23 -3.38 19.40
CA GLN A 134 10.26 -4.41 19.26
C GLN A 134 11.66 -3.87 18.94
N LYS A 135 11.80 -2.57 18.62
CA LYS A 135 13.07 -1.90 18.26
C LYS A 135 13.82 -2.60 17.12
N LEU A 136 13.13 -2.89 16.01
CA LEU A 136 13.83 -3.38 14.82
C LEU A 136 14.71 -2.30 14.21
N GLU A 137 15.87 -2.72 13.70
CA GLU A 137 16.82 -1.85 13.00
C GLU A 137 16.54 -1.74 11.49
N ASP A 138 15.60 -2.53 10.98
CA ASP A 138 15.10 -2.47 9.61
C ASP A 138 13.69 -3.06 9.54
N ALA A 139 12.68 -2.20 9.64
CA ALA A 139 11.28 -2.57 9.43
C ALA A 139 10.74 -1.88 8.17
N SER A 140 9.83 -2.54 7.47
CA SER A 140 9.33 -2.03 6.19
C SER A 140 7.81 -2.00 6.13
N VAL A 141 7.27 -0.89 5.63
CA VAL A 141 5.89 -0.77 5.17
C VAL A 141 5.91 -0.46 3.68
N VAL A 142 5.16 -1.21 2.90
CA VAL A 142 4.89 -0.87 1.50
C VAL A 142 3.39 -0.62 1.33
N ILE A 143 3.05 0.48 0.68
CA ILE A 143 1.66 0.90 0.41
C ILE A 143 1.33 0.65 -1.05
N THR A 144 0.19 0.01 -1.33
CA THR A 144 -0.35 -0.07 -2.69
C THR A 144 -1.20 1.16 -2.99
N VAL A 145 -0.65 2.07 -3.80
CA VAL A 145 -1.38 3.23 -4.31
C VAL A 145 -2.03 2.84 -5.64
N SER A 146 -1.64 3.45 -6.74
CA SER A 146 -2.07 3.25 -8.13
C SER A 146 -1.48 4.41 -8.94
N GLU A 147 -1.34 4.27 -10.25
CA GLU A 147 -1.19 5.44 -11.14
C GLU A 147 -2.31 6.48 -10.93
N ALA A 148 -3.50 6.07 -10.46
CA ALA A 148 -4.58 6.96 -10.06
C ALA A 148 -4.25 7.86 -8.85
N GLY A 149 -3.11 7.65 -8.18
CA GLY A 149 -2.56 8.55 -7.17
C GLY A 149 -1.63 9.62 -7.73
N LEU A 150 -1.27 9.51 -9.02
CA LEU A 150 -0.40 10.42 -9.77
C LEU A 150 -1.17 11.17 -10.86
N TYR A 151 -2.10 10.48 -11.50
CA TYR A 151 -2.92 10.97 -12.61
C TYR A 151 -4.41 10.78 -12.29
N PRO A 152 -5.29 11.68 -12.75
CA PRO A 152 -6.71 11.56 -12.48
C PRO A 152 -7.35 10.40 -13.26
N VAL A 153 -8.24 9.66 -12.59
CA VAL A 153 -9.18 8.73 -13.23
C VAL A 153 -10.54 9.43 -13.25
N ILE A 154 -10.80 10.12 -14.37
CA ILE A 154 -11.89 11.10 -14.48
C ILE A 154 -13.24 10.48 -14.11
N PHE A 155 -13.51 9.23 -14.52
CA PHE A 155 -14.79 8.57 -14.26
C PHE A 155 -14.94 8.04 -12.81
N ALA A 156 -13.87 8.05 -12.00
CA ALA A 156 -13.86 7.52 -10.63
C ALA A 156 -13.19 8.50 -9.65
N PRO A 157 -13.74 9.72 -9.45
CA PRO A 157 -13.08 10.80 -8.73
C PRO A 157 -12.79 10.48 -7.27
N VAL A 158 -13.67 9.72 -6.60
CA VAL A 158 -13.46 9.29 -5.20
C VAL A 158 -12.28 8.32 -5.09
N TYR A 159 -12.12 7.41 -6.05
CA TYR A 159 -10.95 6.52 -6.09
C TYR A 159 -9.67 7.31 -6.31
N THR A 160 -9.67 8.24 -7.26
CA THR A 160 -8.55 9.18 -7.48
C THR A 160 -8.21 9.95 -6.20
N ALA A 161 -9.21 10.51 -5.50
CA ALA A 161 -8.99 11.21 -4.24
C ALA A 161 -8.37 10.29 -3.18
N SER A 162 -8.87 9.06 -3.04
CA SER A 162 -8.33 8.08 -2.09
C SER A 162 -6.85 7.76 -2.38
N LYS A 163 -6.47 7.60 -3.64
CA LYS A 163 -5.11 7.24 -4.05
C LYS A 163 -4.16 8.44 -4.04
N HIS A 164 -4.60 9.63 -4.41
CA HIS A 164 -3.80 10.86 -4.23
C HIS A 164 -3.56 11.17 -2.75
N GLY A 165 -4.57 10.93 -1.90
CA GLY A 165 -4.44 11.06 -0.45
C GLY A 165 -3.32 10.18 0.13
N LEU A 166 -3.14 8.96 -0.40
CA LEU A 166 -2.05 8.08 0.01
C LEU A 166 -0.65 8.62 -0.34
N ILE A 167 -0.49 9.33 -1.46
CA ILE A 167 0.78 9.97 -1.81
C ILE A 167 1.12 11.07 -0.81
N GLY A 168 0.14 11.91 -0.45
CA GLY A 168 0.30 12.91 0.60
C GLY A 168 0.64 12.28 1.95
N PHE A 169 -0.10 11.23 2.33
CA PHE A 169 0.15 10.48 3.56
C PHE A 169 1.56 9.88 3.63
N LEU A 170 2.01 9.21 2.56
CA LEU A 170 3.36 8.66 2.46
C LEU A 170 4.43 9.73 2.70
N ARG A 171 4.31 10.87 1.99
CA ARG A 171 5.28 11.97 2.05
C ARG A 171 5.35 12.60 3.44
N ALA A 172 4.23 12.61 4.17
CA ALA A 172 4.18 13.11 5.55
C ALA A 172 4.72 12.10 6.57
N VAL A 173 4.41 10.81 6.44
CA VAL A 173 4.71 9.81 7.47
C VAL A 173 6.14 9.26 7.37
N ALA A 174 6.68 9.10 6.16
CA ALA A 174 7.97 8.44 5.95
C ALA A 174 9.17 9.19 6.57
N PRO A 175 9.29 10.53 6.45
CA PRO A 175 10.41 11.27 7.04
C PRO A 175 10.49 11.17 8.56
N VAL A 176 9.36 10.99 9.25
CA VAL A 176 9.32 10.83 10.71
C VAL A 176 9.61 9.40 11.14
N LEU A 177 9.12 8.42 10.38
CA LEU A 177 9.28 7.01 10.74
C LEU A 177 10.68 6.46 10.48
N ILE A 178 11.45 7.04 9.54
CA ILE A 178 12.82 6.60 9.29
C ILE A 178 13.76 6.84 10.47
N ASP A 179 13.50 7.83 11.32
CA ASP A 179 14.24 8.06 12.58
C ASP A 179 14.12 6.88 13.54
N HIS A 180 13.05 6.10 13.40
CA HIS A 180 12.81 4.85 14.12
C HIS A 180 13.19 3.60 13.31
N LYS A 181 13.98 3.75 12.24
CA LYS A 181 14.40 2.66 11.33
C LYS A 181 13.24 1.95 10.63
N ILE A 182 12.14 2.66 10.43
CA ILE A 182 10.96 2.18 9.72
C ILE A 182 10.92 2.83 8.34
N ARG A 183 11.16 2.03 7.29
CA ARG A 183 11.05 2.48 5.91
C ARG A 183 9.60 2.37 5.47
N VAL A 184 9.03 3.46 4.97
CA VAL A 184 7.68 3.46 4.36
C VAL A 184 7.82 3.90 2.91
N ASN A 185 7.38 3.07 1.98
CA ASN A 185 7.42 3.35 0.54
C ASN A 185 6.06 3.02 -0.10
N ALA A 186 5.80 3.52 -1.30
CA ALA A 186 4.62 3.16 -2.07
C ALA A 186 4.97 2.66 -3.47
N ILE A 187 4.15 1.73 -3.94
CA ILE A 187 4.07 1.37 -5.35
C ILE A 187 2.82 2.02 -5.97
N CYS A 188 2.93 2.47 -7.21
CA CYS A 188 1.85 3.01 -8.02
C CYS A 188 1.73 2.19 -9.31
N PRO A 189 1.11 1.00 -9.26
CA PRO A 189 0.92 0.20 -10.46
C PRO A 189 -0.06 0.87 -11.42
N GLY A 190 0.21 0.74 -12.73
CA GLY A 190 -0.77 0.90 -13.79
C GLY A 190 -1.77 -0.27 -13.81
N THR A 191 -2.24 -0.66 -14.99
CA THR A 191 -3.23 -1.74 -15.13
C THR A 191 -2.63 -3.10 -14.82
N VAL A 192 -2.96 -3.68 -13.67
CA VAL A 192 -2.58 -5.06 -13.31
C VAL A 192 -3.82 -5.97 -13.46
N PRO A 193 -3.77 -7.05 -14.27
CA PRO A 193 -4.88 -8.01 -14.41
C PRO A 193 -5.19 -8.74 -13.10
N THR A 194 -6.02 -8.14 -12.25
CA THR A 194 -6.41 -8.66 -10.94
C THR A 194 -7.92 -8.51 -10.73
N PRO A 195 -8.52 -9.22 -9.75
CA PRO A 195 -9.97 -9.19 -9.54
C PRO A 195 -10.55 -7.83 -9.14
N ILE A 196 -9.73 -6.81 -8.85
CA ILE A 196 -10.21 -5.44 -8.55
C ILE A 196 -10.80 -4.76 -9.80
N LEU A 197 -10.33 -5.15 -10.99
CA LEU A 197 -10.84 -4.66 -12.26
C LEU A 197 -11.91 -5.63 -12.77
N PRO A 198 -13.15 -5.16 -13.01
CA PRO A 198 -14.15 -5.94 -13.72
C PRO A 198 -13.61 -6.46 -15.06
N PRO A 199 -13.87 -7.73 -15.44
CA PRO A 199 -13.41 -8.28 -16.72
C PRO A 199 -13.82 -7.46 -17.94
N GLU A 200 -14.98 -6.81 -17.88
CA GLU A 200 -15.52 -5.95 -18.93
C GLU A 200 -14.66 -4.69 -19.09
N LEU A 201 -14.22 -4.11 -17.98
CA LEU A 201 -13.31 -2.97 -17.99
C LEU A 201 -11.94 -3.39 -18.48
N LEU A 202 -11.36 -4.49 -17.97
CA LEU A 202 -10.03 -4.95 -18.36
C LEU A 202 -9.89 -5.14 -19.90
N LYS A 203 -10.94 -5.60 -20.57
CA LYS A 203 -10.97 -5.74 -22.05
C LYS A 203 -10.80 -4.44 -22.83
N LEU A 204 -11.01 -3.29 -22.18
CA LEU A 204 -10.82 -1.98 -22.80
C LEU A 204 -9.34 -1.54 -22.82
N TRP A 205 -8.48 -2.18 -22.02
CA TRP A 205 -7.04 -1.92 -22.03
C TRP A 205 -6.33 -2.95 -22.92
N PRO A 206 -5.51 -2.52 -23.89
CA PRO A 206 -4.64 -3.42 -24.64
C PRO A 206 -3.71 -4.22 -23.70
N GLU A 207 -3.45 -5.48 -24.01
CA GLU A 207 -2.62 -6.34 -23.16
C GLU A 207 -1.17 -5.82 -23.05
N GLU A 208 -0.68 -5.11 -24.07
CA GLU A 208 0.68 -4.59 -24.14
C GLU A 208 0.96 -3.49 -23.10
N ILE A 209 -0.09 -2.86 -22.57
CA ILE A 209 0.02 -1.84 -21.53
C ILE A 209 -0.27 -2.39 -20.13
N HIS A 210 -0.51 -3.69 -20.00
CA HIS A 210 -0.65 -4.33 -18.70
C HIS A 210 0.69 -4.38 -17.97
N THR A 211 0.66 -3.97 -16.71
CA THR A 211 1.77 -4.16 -15.77
C THR A 211 1.74 -5.60 -15.28
N PRO A 212 2.77 -6.43 -15.59
CA PRO A 212 2.81 -7.81 -15.14
C PRO A 212 2.85 -7.87 -13.61
N LEU A 213 2.08 -8.78 -13.02
CA LEU A 213 2.09 -9.02 -11.58
C LEU A 213 3.51 -9.31 -11.06
N SER A 214 4.33 -10.01 -11.86
CA SER A 214 5.73 -10.30 -11.52
C SER A 214 6.58 -9.05 -11.34
N ASN A 215 6.32 -7.97 -12.12
CA ASN A 215 7.02 -6.70 -11.95
C ASN A 215 6.63 -6.07 -10.61
N VAL A 216 5.33 -6.05 -10.28
CA VAL A 216 4.83 -5.56 -8.99
C VAL A 216 5.45 -6.31 -7.82
N VAL A 217 5.43 -7.64 -7.85
CA VAL A 217 6.00 -8.49 -6.79
C VAL A 217 7.49 -8.23 -6.64
N LYS A 218 8.24 -8.21 -7.75
CA LYS A 218 9.68 -7.91 -7.73
C LYS A 218 9.97 -6.56 -7.10
N THR A 219 9.21 -5.53 -7.44
CA THR A 219 9.39 -4.18 -6.87
C THR A 219 9.08 -4.16 -5.37
N VAL A 220 8.00 -4.78 -4.93
CA VAL A 220 7.67 -4.86 -3.49
C VAL A 220 8.78 -5.59 -2.73
N LEU A 221 9.25 -6.73 -3.22
CA LEU A 221 10.33 -7.48 -2.57
C LEU A 221 11.65 -6.68 -2.54
N ALA A 222 11.97 -5.92 -3.60
CA ALA A 222 13.13 -5.03 -3.61
C ALA A 222 13.01 -3.91 -2.56
N LEU A 223 11.82 -3.34 -2.41
CA LEU A 223 11.52 -2.36 -1.35
C LEU A 223 11.59 -2.99 0.04
N VAL A 224 11.19 -4.26 0.21
CA VAL A 224 11.37 -4.97 1.49
C VAL A 224 12.84 -5.21 1.79
N ASP A 225 13.63 -5.63 0.81
CA ASP A 225 15.07 -5.89 0.95
C ASP A 225 15.90 -4.64 1.28
N GLY A 226 15.39 -3.45 0.96
CA GLY A 226 16.03 -2.19 1.37
C GLY A 226 17.34 -1.87 0.65
N LYS A 227 17.59 -2.49 -0.51
CA LYS A 227 18.82 -2.30 -1.29
C LYS A 227 18.68 -1.12 -2.26
N GLU A 228 19.82 -0.69 -2.82
CA GLU A 228 19.83 0.30 -3.90
C GLU A 228 18.92 -0.14 -5.05
N MET A 229 18.16 0.81 -5.59
CA MET A 229 17.29 0.61 -6.72
C MET A 229 17.59 1.66 -7.79
N THR A 230 17.51 1.26 -9.05
CA THR A 230 17.64 2.17 -10.20
C THR A 230 16.39 2.04 -11.06
N ASP A 231 15.83 3.18 -11.47
CA ASP A 231 14.66 3.22 -12.33
C ASP A 231 14.99 3.20 -13.82
N ALA A 232 13.96 3.19 -14.68
CA ALA A 232 14.13 3.07 -16.12
C ALA A 232 14.79 4.29 -16.79
N VAL A 233 14.94 5.43 -16.09
CA VAL A 233 15.62 6.63 -16.60
C VAL A 233 16.99 6.86 -15.94
N GLY A 234 17.44 5.91 -15.11
CA GLY A 234 18.75 5.95 -14.47
C GLY A 234 18.77 6.69 -13.13
N THR A 235 17.61 7.06 -12.57
CA THR A 235 17.52 7.61 -11.21
C THR A 235 17.90 6.52 -10.22
N LYS A 236 18.93 6.79 -9.42
CA LYS A 236 19.40 5.87 -8.38
C LYS A 236 18.91 6.32 -7.01
N VAL A 237 18.32 5.40 -6.26
CA VAL A 237 17.98 5.58 -4.85
C VAL A 237 18.82 4.61 -4.03
N SER A 238 19.73 5.14 -3.24
CA SER A 238 20.59 4.38 -2.35
C SER A 238 19.79 3.77 -1.19
N ALA A 239 20.33 2.72 -0.56
CA ALA A 239 19.67 2.01 0.54
C ALA A 239 19.28 2.93 1.71
N ASP A 240 20.15 3.87 2.07
CA ASP A 240 19.93 4.86 3.15
C ASP A 240 18.86 5.92 2.80
N ARG A 241 18.46 6.00 1.53
CA ARG A 241 17.42 6.91 1.02
C ARG A 241 16.16 6.18 0.56
N LEU A 242 16.09 4.85 0.72
CA LEU A 242 14.95 4.03 0.29
C LEU A 242 13.78 4.07 1.29
N TYR A 243 13.31 5.28 1.57
CA TYR A 243 12.10 5.60 2.33
C TYR A 243 11.41 6.80 1.66
N GLY A 244 10.10 6.92 1.84
CA GLY A 244 9.28 7.97 1.21
C GLY A 244 9.19 7.85 -0.32
N GLN A 245 9.66 6.76 -0.91
CA GLN A 245 9.70 6.60 -2.36
C GLN A 245 8.32 6.29 -2.91
N THR A 246 7.93 7.04 -3.93
CA THR A 246 6.77 6.73 -4.77
C THR A 246 7.29 6.08 -6.04
N VAL A 247 7.04 4.77 -6.20
CA VAL A 247 7.54 3.99 -7.34
C VAL A 247 6.38 3.74 -8.30
N GLU A 248 6.34 4.42 -9.43
CA GLU A 248 5.38 4.14 -10.52
C GLU A 248 5.82 2.89 -11.28
N LEU A 249 4.87 1.98 -11.55
CA LEU A 249 5.12 0.77 -12.32
C LEU A 249 4.27 0.81 -13.57
N SER A 250 4.95 0.92 -14.71
CA SER A 250 4.34 0.93 -16.04
C SER A 250 4.92 -0.24 -16.83
N VAL A 251 4.08 -1.22 -17.13
CA VAL A 251 4.47 -2.44 -17.85
C VAL A 251 5.61 -3.14 -17.10
N ASP A 252 6.80 -3.27 -17.70
CA ASP A 252 7.97 -3.95 -17.16
C ASP A 252 8.96 -2.99 -16.47
N LYS A 253 8.63 -1.70 -16.38
CA LYS A 253 9.50 -0.65 -15.88
C LYS A 253 9.02 -0.09 -14.55
N ILE A 254 9.96 0.55 -13.85
CA ILE A 254 9.68 1.37 -12.67
C ILE A 254 10.21 2.79 -12.87
N TYR A 255 9.60 3.76 -12.20
CA TYR A 255 10.01 5.16 -12.18
C TYR A 255 9.86 5.74 -10.78
N PHE A 256 10.87 6.44 -10.28
CA PHE A 256 10.72 7.20 -9.03
C PHE A 256 9.98 8.51 -9.30
N ARG A 257 9.00 8.83 -8.45
CA ARG A 257 8.20 10.06 -8.55
C ARG A 257 8.42 10.94 -7.32
N SER A 258 9.09 12.08 -7.55
CA SER A 258 9.29 13.11 -6.53
C SER A 258 7.99 13.88 -6.27
N GLN A 259 8.00 14.67 -5.19
CA GLN A 259 6.95 15.67 -4.99
C GLN A 259 6.96 16.73 -6.11
N PRO A 260 5.82 17.41 -6.35
CA PRO A 260 5.79 18.61 -7.18
C PRO A 260 6.78 19.67 -6.67
N GLU A 261 7.31 20.45 -7.60
CA GLU A 261 8.18 21.59 -7.26
C GLU A 261 7.36 22.69 -6.55
N TYR A 262 8.01 23.39 -5.63
CA TYR A 262 7.44 24.59 -5.02
C TYR A 262 7.33 25.70 -6.07
N CYS A 263 6.26 26.48 -6.05
CA CYS A 263 6.08 27.58 -7.01
C CYS A 263 7.05 28.74 -6.80
N ASP A 264 7.56 28.92 -5.57
CA ASP A 264 8.57 29.90 -5.20
C ASP A 264 9.29 29.50 -3.89
N GLU A 265 10.35 30.26 -3.54
CA GLU A 265 11.10 30.06 -2.30
C GLU A 265 10.26 30.35 -1.04
N ALA A 266 9.27 31.24 -1.10
CA ALA A 266 8.39 31.51 0.04
C ALA A 266 7.56 30.27 0.41
N SER A 267 6.98 29.58 -0.58
CA SER A 267 6.21 28.35 -0.39
C SER A 267 7.09 27.21 0.14
N LYS A 268 8.33 27.12 -0.35
CA LYS A 268 9.34 26.19 0.17
C LYS A 268 9.67 26.47 1.63
N GLN A 269 9.85 27.74 2.00
CA GLN A 269 10.10 28.14 3.39
C GLN A 269 8.93 27.83 4.31
N VAL A 270 7.68 28.07 3.87
CA VAL A 270 6.48 27.67 4.63
C VAL A 270 6.49 26.17 4.90
N SER A 271 6.76 25.36 3.87
CA SER A 271 6.87 23.90 4.02
C SER A 271 7.97 23.52 5.02
N HIS A 272 9.16 24.12 4.93
CA HIS A 272 10.25 23.87 5.88
C HIS A 272 9.87 24.22 7.33
N ILE A 273 9.22 25.36 7.57
CA ILE A 273 8.77 25.77 8.91
C ILE A 273 7.72 24.80 9.45
N VAL A 274 6.70 24.48 8.66
CA VAL A 274 5.64 23.55 9.08
C VAL A 274 6.21 22.18 9.43
N ASN A 275 7.16 21.69 8.63
CA ASN A 275 7.79 20.39 8.87
C ASN A 275 8.80 20.41 10.03
N SER A 276 9.25 21.57 10.52
CA SER A 276 10.13 21.65 11.70
C SER A 276 9.39 21.42 13.03
N PHE A 277 8.06 21.51 13.04
CA PHE A 277 7.27 21.28 14.26
C PHE A 277 7.26 19.81 14.73
N THR A 278 7.69 18.87 13.89
CA THR A 278 7.80 17.45 14.25
C THR A 278 8.90 17.19 15.29
N GLU A 279 9.94 18.03 15.34
CA GLU A 279 11.00 17.94 16.36
C GLU A 279 10.63 18.64 17.68
N ALA A 280 9.65 19.57 17.66
CA ALA A 280 9.39 20.50 18.75
C ALA A 280 8.14 20.18 19.60
N THR A 281 7.37 19.14 19.28
CA THR A 281 6.07 18.88 19.93
C THR A 281 6.19 17.88 21.09
N SER A 282 6.81 18.38 22.16
CA SER A 282 6.37 18.12 23.54
C SER A 282 5.58 19.33 24.04
N LEU A 283 4.56 19.74 23.27
CA LEU A 283 3.58 20.75 23.64
C LEU A 283 2.34 20.10 24.24
#